data_AF-A0A519LG41-F1
#
_entry.id   AF-A0A519LG41-F1
#
_cell.length_a   1.000
_cell.length_b   1.000
_cell.length_c   1.000
_cell.angle_alpha   90.00
_cell.angle_beta   90.00
_cell.angle_gamma   90.00
#
_symmetry.space_group_name_H-M   'P 1'
#
loop_
_entity.id
_entity.type
_entity.pdbx_description
1 polymer ?
#
loop_
_entity_poly.entity_id
_entity_poly.type
_entity_poly.pdbx_seq_one_letter_code
_entity_poly.pdbx_strand_id
1 'polypeptide(L)'
;MLFNSIGFLIFLPVVFILYWFVFNKKYQNQNRLLLIASFYFYACWDWRFLCLLIFSISLDYFSAIQIDKSTTKKKAKFWLILS
;
A
#
# COMPACT_ATOMS: atom_id res chain seq x y z
N MET A 1 -6.12 8.36 10.50
CA MET A 1 -5.66 9.52 11.29
C MET A 1 -5.72 10.78 10.43
N LEU A 2 -6.09 11.93 11.00
CA LEU A 2 -6.12 13.20 10.24
C LEU A 2 -4.73 13.85 10.22
N PHE A 3 -4.38 14.54 9.13
CA PHE A 3 -3.08 15.21 9.00
C PHE A 3 -2.85 16.30 10.06
N ASN A 4 -3.90 17.02 10.46
CA ASN A 4 -3.84 18.05 11.51
C ASN A 4 -3.97 17.49 12.94
N SER A 5 -3.72 16.19 13.15
CA SER A 5 -3.82 15.57 14.47
C SER A 5 -2.45 15.37 15.13
N ILE A 6 -2.41 15.43 16.46
CA ILE A 6 -1.22 15.15 17.27
C ILE A 6 -0.65 13.75 16.97
N GLY A 7 -1.53 12.79 16.69
CA GLY A 7 -1.12 11.44 16.28
C GLY A 7 -0.24 11.46 15.02
N PHE A 8 -0.55 12.31 14.03
CA PHE A 8 0.25 12.42 12.81
C PHE A 8 1.61 13.06 13.06
N LEU A 9 1.63 14.06 13.94
CA LEU A 9 2.84 14.73 14.36
C LEU A 9 3.83 13.76 15.01
N ILE A 10 3.35 12.75 15.74
CA ILE A 10 4.20 11.71 16.35
C ILE A 10 4.51 10.58 15.36
N PHE A 11 3.52 10.15 14.59
CA PHE A 11 3.66 9.04 13.63
C PHE A 11 4.74 9.31 12.58
N LEU A 12 4.75 10.51 11.99
CA LEU A 12 5.67 10.87 10.91
C LEU A 12 7.15 10.78 11.33
N PRO A 13 7.62 11.43 12.41
CA PRO A 13 9.01 11.31 12.85
C PRO A 13 9.37 9.88 13.25
N VAL A 14 8.45 9.11 13.86
CA VAL A 14 8.70 7.70 14.20
C VAL A 14 8.96 6.87 12.94
N VAL A 15 8.07 6.95 11.95
CA VAL A 15 8.23 6.22 10.68
C VAL A 15 9.49 6.66 9.95
N PHE A 16 9.78 7.96 9.95
CA PHE A 16 10.97 8.53 9.31
C PHE A 16 12.27 8.03 9.95
N ILE A 17 12.34 8.02 11.28
CA ILE A 17 13.51 7.52 12.02
C ILE A 17 13.70 6.02 11.74
N LEU A 18 12.61 5.24 11.80
CA LEU A 18 12.69 3.80 11.49
C LEU A 18 13.17 3.54 10.06
N TYR A 19 12.65 4.29 9.08
CA TYR A 19 13.03 4.17 7.68
C TYR A 19 14.52 4.42 7.43
N TRP A 20 15.06 5.51 8.02
CA TRP A 20 16.42 5.97 7.74
C TRP A 20 17.51 5.36 8.63
N PHE A 21 17.18 4.98 9.87
CA PHE A 21 18.17 4.49 10.84
C PHE A 21 18.06 2.99 11.10
N VAL A 22 16.86 2.42 11.16
CA VAL A 22 16.66 1.00 11.50
C VAL A 22 16.68 0.12 10.26
N PHE A 23 15.92 0.49 9.22
CA PHE A 23 15.72 -0.36 8.05
C PHE A 23 16.62 -0.02 6.84
N ASN A 24 17.58 0.89 7.01
CA ASN A 24 18.47 1.40 5.96
C ASN A 24 19.33 0.34 5.26
N LYS A 25 19.53 -0.83 5.89
CA LYS A 25 20.39 -1.89 5.34
C LYS A 25 19.82 -2.60 4.11
N LYS A 26 18.48 -2.62 3.95
CA LYS A 26 17.82 -3.34 2.85
C LYS A 26 16.60 -2.56 2.36
N TYR A 27 16.61 -2.19 1.08
CA TYR A 27 15.46 -1.54 0.41
C TYR A 27 14.16 -2.35 0.54
N GLN A 28 14.24 -3.68 0.55
CA GLN A 28 13.07 -4.55 0.79
C GLN A 28 12.44 -4.35 2.17
N ASN A 29 13.24 -4.07 3.20
CA ASN A 29 12.73 -3.84 4.55
C ASN A 29 12.12 -2.44 4.67
N GLN A 30 12.72 -1.45 4.02
CA GLN A 30 12.17 -0.09 3.89
C GLN A 30 10.79 -0.11 3.24
N ASN A 31 10.63 -0.80 2.11
CA ASN A 31 9.35 -0.91 1.42
C ASN A 31 8.29 -1.62 2.28
N ARG A 32 8.68 -2.68 3.00
CA ARG A 32 7.77 -3.35 3.94
C ARG A 32 7.34 -2.43 5.08
N LEU A 33 8.27 -1.66 5.65
CA LEU A 33 7.93 -0.67 6.68
C LEU A 33 6.95 0.37 6.14
N LEU A 34 7.20 0.93 4.96
CA LEU A 34 6.31 1.94 4.36
C LEU A 34 4.91 1.37 4.10
N LEU A 35 4.83 0.13 3.64
CA LEU A 35 3.57 -0.56 3.39
C LEU A 35 2.80 -0.84 4.69
N ILE A 36 3.47 -1.26 5.76
CA ILE A 36 2.81 -1.45 7.07
C ILE A 36 2.38 -0.09 7.66
N ALA A 37 3.24 0.92 7.54
CA ALA A 37 2.96 2.27 8.02
C ALA A 37 1.76 2.89 7.28
N SER A 38 1.65 2.72 5.97
CA SER A 38 0.51 3.20 5.20
C SER A 38 -0.78 2.50 5.62
N PHE A 39 -0.77 1.17 5.77
CA PHE A 39 -1.94 0.44 6.26
C PHE A 39 -2.36 0.89 7.65
N TYR A 40 -1.41 1.08 8.59
CA TYR A 40 -1.72 1.57 9.92
C TYR A 40 -2.33 2.98 9.90
N PHE A 41 -1.78 3.88 9.08
CA PHE A 41 -2.30 5.24 8.94
C PHE A 41 -3.76 5.27 8.48
N TYR A 42 -4.10 4.44 7.48
CA TYR A 42 -5.47 4.26 7.00
C TYR A 42 -6.37 3.53 8.00
N ALA A 43 -5.86 2.52 8.71
CA ALA A 43 -6.58 1.81 9.77
C ALA A 43 -7.05 2.76 10.88
N CYS A 44 -6.17 3.68 11.30
CA CYS A 44 -6.47 4.69 12.32
C CYS A 44 -7.46 5.76 11.84
N TRP A 45 -7.85 5.78 10.56
CA TRP A 45 -8.91 6.66 10.09
C TRP A 45 -10.26 5.96 10.17
N ASP A 46 -10.37 4.79 9.52
CA ASP A 46 -11.52 3.91 9.64
C ASP A 46 -11.12 2.51 9.17
N TRP A 47 -11.04 1.58 10.12
CA TRP A 47 -10.59 0.21 9.90
C TRP A 47 -11.52 -0.58 8.95
N ARG A 48 -12.79 -0.18 8.80
CA ARG A 48 -13.76 -0.89 7.94
C ARG A 48 -13.37 -0.80 6.47
N PHE A 49 -12.86 0.35 6.05
CA PHE A 49 -12.39 0.55 4.68
C PHE A 49 -11.02 -0.08 4.40
N LEU A 50 -10.30 -0.51 5.44
CA LEU A 50 -9.01 -1.18 5.27
C LEU A 50 -9.14 -2.49 4.49
N CYS A 51 -10.16 -3.29 4.80
CA CYS A 51 -10.43 -4.53 4.07
C CYS A 51 -10.71 -4.27 2.59
N LEU A 52 -11.52 -3.25 2.29
CA LEU A 52 -11.82 -2.82 0.91
C LEU A 52 -10.55 -2.33 0.19
N LEU A 53 -9.70 -1.57 0.88
CA LEU A 53 -8.46 -1.04 0.34
C LEU A 53 -7.44 -2.14 0.06
N ILE A 54 -7.25 -3.09 0.97
CA ILE A 54 -6.39 -4.26 0.75
C ILE A 54 -6.92 -5.10 -0.41
N PHE A 55 -8.24 -5.32 -0.47
CA PHE A 55 -8.86 -6.05 -1.56
C PHE A 55 -8.63 -5.36 -2.91
N SER A 56 -8.85 -4.04 -3.00
CA SER A 56 -8.61 -3.25 -4.21
C SER A 56 -7.16 -3.33 -4.66
N ILE A 57 -6.19 -3.07 -3.78
CA ILE A 57 -4.76 -3.14 -4.11
C ILE A 57 -4.38 -4.54 -4.58
N SER A 58 -4.92 -5.57 -3.94
CA SER A 58 -4.64 -6.96 -4.31
C SER A 58 -5.23 -7.27 -5.69
N LEU A 59 -6.47 -6.85 -5.94
CA LEU A 59 -7.14 -7.02 -7.22
C LEU A 59 -6.34 -6.33 -8.34
N ASP A 60 -5.95 -5.08 -8.16
CA ASP A 60 -5.14 -4.32 -9.11
C ASP A 60 -3.81 -5.00 -9.40
N TYR A 61 -3.14 -5.49 -8.35
CA TYR A 61 -1.86 -6.19 -8.46
C TYR A 61 -2.00 -7.50 -9.26
N PHE A 62 -3.02 -8.30 -8.98
CA PHE A 62 -3.27 -9.54 -9.74
C PHE A 62 -3.71 -9.26 -11.18
N SER A 63 -4.59 -8.27 -11.39
CA SER A 63 -5.02 -7.84 -12.71
C SER A 63 -3.82 -7.39 -13.55
N ALA A 64 -2.90 -6.59 -12.99
CA ALA A 64 -1.69 -6.16 -13.69
C ALA A 64 -0.80 -7.35 -14.13
N ILE A 65 -0.59 -8.34 -13.24
CA ILE A 65 0.17 -9.56 -13.59
C ILE A 65 -0.53 -10.35 -14.72
N GLN A 66 -1.86 -10.43 -14.69
CA GLN A 66 -2.62 -11.15 -15.70
C GLN A 66 -2.65 -10.42 -17.03
N ILE A 67 -2.61 -9.08 -17.03
CA ILE A 67 -2.42 -8.26 -18.22
C ILE A 67 -1.06 -8.55 -18.85
N ASP A 68 0.01 -8.53 -18.05
CA ASP A 68 1.38 -8.79 -18.52
C ASP A 68 1.52 -10.20 -19.13
N LYS A 69 0.89 -11.21 -18.51
CA LYS A 69 0.86 -12.59 -19.02
C LYS A 69 -0.07 -12.79 -20.21
N SER A 70 -0.94 -11.83 -20.54
CA SER A 70 -1.97 -12.05 -21.55
C SER A 70 -1.41 -11.93 -22.96
N THR A 71 -1.62 -12.98 -23.77
CA THR A 71 -1.14 -13.04 -25.16
C THR A 71 -2.03 -12.31 -26.16
N THR A 72 -3.22 -11.86 -25.74
CA THR A 72 -4.23 -11.26 -26.62
C THR A 72 -4.81 -10.00 -26.00
N LYS A 73 -4.90 -8.92 -26.78
CA LYS A 73 -5.43 -7.60 -26.35
C LYS A 73 -6.83 -7.66 -25.71
N LYS A 74 -7.69 -8.62 -26.09
CA LYS A 74 -9.02 -8.82 -25.46
C LYS A 74 -8.92 -9.27 -23.99
N LYS A 75 -7.98 -10.16 -23.66
CA LYS A 75 -7.77 -10.64 -22.29
C LYS A 75 -7.15 -9.54 -21.42
N ALA A 76 -6.16 -8.82 -21.94
CA ALA A 76 -5.61 -7.63 -21.28
C ALA A 76 -6.71 -6.60 -20.95
N LYS A 77 -7.59 -6.30 -21.92
CA LYS A 77 -8.67 -5.33 -21.74
C LYS A 77 -9.70 -5.79 -20.70
N PHE A 78 -9.99 -7.09 -20.60
CA PHE A 78 -10.88 -7.63 -19.57
C PHE A 78 -10.32 -7.41 -18.16
N TRP A 79 -9.04 -7.76 -17.93
CA TRP A 79 -8.40 -7.56 -16.63
C TRP A 79 -8.29 -6.08 -16.25
N LEU A 80 -8.12 -5.18 -17.23
CA LEU A 80 -8.14 -3.73 -17.01
C LEU A 80 -9.54 -3.22 -16.62
N ILE A 81 -10.61 -3.79 -17.17
CA ILE A 81 -11.98 -3.42 -16.78
C ILE A 81 -12.34 -3.98 -15.40
N LEU A 82 -11.73 -5.10 -15.00
CA LEU A 82 -11.98 -5.73 -13.72
C LEU A 82 -11.36 -4.96 -12.55
N SER A 83 -10.21 -4.30 -12.77
CA SER A 83 -9.61 -3.32 -11.84
C SER A 83 -10.33 -1.99 -11.88
#